data_AF-A0A4R9GQ91-F1
#
_entry.id   AF-A0A4R9GQ91-F1
#
_cell.length_a   1.000
_cell.length_b   1.000
_cell.length_c   1.000
_cell.angle_alpha   90.00
_cell.angle_beta   90.00
_cell.angle_gamma   90.00
#
_symmetry.space_group_name_H-M   'P 1'
#
loop_
_entity.id
_entity.type
_entity.pdbx_description
1 polymer ?
#
loop_
_entity_poly.entity_id
_entity_poly.type
_entity_poly.pdbx_seq_one_letter_code
_entity_poly.pdbx_strand_id
1 'polypeptide(L)'
;MRKSIGIIHIKKGDRMLITSYTVKNRSEYIRASRREKFLGEFGLQEKEGEEGHFYSKEFPELSVRIKDTIWIAERDRYVKITDSWENASAFLEDYRKYVKNSGKRV
;
A
#
# COMPACT_ATOMS: atom_id res chain seq x y z
N MET A 1 37.40 -3.21 3.71
CA MET A 1 37.31 -2.56 2.37
C MET A 1 36.11 -1.63 2.35
N ARG A 2 36.30 -0.33 2.07
CA ARG A 2 35.24 0.68 2.05
C ARG A 2 34.43 0.56 0.75
N LYS A 3 33.10 0.46 0.84
CA LYS A 3 32.20 0.55 -0.33
C LYS A 3 31.62 1.97 -0.39
N SER A 4 32.01 2.73 -1.41
CA SER A 4 31.41 4.02 -1.73
C SER A 4 30.20 3.82 -2.64
N ILE A 5 29.07 4.45 -2.33
CA ILE A 5 27.85 4.45 -3.15
C ILE A 5 27.92 5.70 -4.05
N GLY A 6 28.03 5.52 -5.36
CA GLY A 6 27.96 6.61 -6.34
C GLY A 6 26.52 6.87 -6.77
N ILE A 7 26.10 8.14 -6.80
CA ILE A 7 24.78 8.56 -7.27
C ILE A 7 24.84 8.76 -8.79
N ILE A 8 24.05 7.98 -9.54
CA ILE A 8 23.95 8.09 -11.00
C ILE A 8 22.87 9.14 -11.34
N HIS A 9 23.25 10.21 -12.02
CA HIS A 9 22.32 11.20 -12.56
C HIS A 9 21.87 10.79 -13.97
N ILE A 10 20.60 10.41 -14.12
CA ILE A 10 20.00 10.07 -15.42
C ILE A 10 19.34 11.33 -15.99
N LYS A 11 19.71 11.73 -17.21
CA LYS A 11 19.11 12.89 -17.91
C LYS A 11 17.98 12.46 -18.84
N LYS A 12 17.05 13.38 -19.09
CA LYS A 12 15.88 13.15 -19.95
C LYS A 12 16.33 12.97 -21.42
N GLY A 13 16.37 11.72 -21.88
CA GLY A 13 16.81 11.33 -23.23
C GLY A 13 17.60 10.03 -23.28
N ASP A 14 18.15 9.58 -22.15
CA ASP A 14 18.89 8.33 -22.07
C ASP A 14 17.95 7.13 -22.18
N ARG A 15 18.12 6.33 -23.24
CA ARG A 15 17.52 5.00 -23.34
C ARG A 15 18.31 4.05 -22.43
N MET A 16 17.76 3.81 -21.25
CA MET A 16 18.30 2.88 -20.26
C MET A 16 18.29 1.46 -20.84
N LEU A 17 19.46 0.95 -21.24
CA LEU A 17 19.61 -0.44 -21.66
C LEU A 17 19.58 -1.31 -20.40
N ILE A 18 18.41 -1.87 -20.09
CA ILE A 18 18.26 -2.83 -18.99
C ILE A 18 18.93 -4.12 -19.44
N THR A 19 20.23 -4.25 -19.20
CA THR A 19 20.91 -5.55 -19.26
C THR A 19 20.33 -6.40 -18.14
N SER A 20 19.87 -7.57 -18.54
CA SER A 20 19.15 -8.57 -17.75
C SER A 20 19.99 -9.05 -16.56
N TYR A 21 19.95 -8.33 -15.44
CA TYR A 21 20.20 -8.94 -14.15
C TYR A 21 19.02 -9.86 -13.89
N THR A 22 19.28 -11.16 -13.90
CA THR A 22 18.35 -12.22 -13.52
C THR A 22 17.60 -11.78 -12.26
N VAL A 23 16.36 -11.30 -12.45
CA VAL A 23 15.50 -10.80 -11.39
C VAL A 23 15.00 -12.03 -10.63
N LYS A 24 15.84 -12.59 -9.76
CA LYS A 24 15.45 -13.66 -8.82
C LYS A 24 14.39 -13.20 -7.81
N ASN A 25 13.96 -11.94 -7.86
CA ASN A 25 13.00 -11.39 -6.91
C ASN A 25 11.97 -10.41 -7.48
N ARG A 26 11.48 -10.70 -8.70
CA ARG A 26 10.50 -9.85 -9.38
C ARG A 26 9.17 -9.80 -8.60
N SER A 27 8.82 -10.90 -7.95
CA SER A 27 7.59 -11.04 -7.17
C SER A 27 7.59 -10.21 -5.89
N GLU A 28 8.70 -10.16 -5.14
CA GLU A 28 8.80 -9.33 -3.94
C GLU A 28 8.79 -7.83 -4.28
N TYR A 29 9.47 -7.42 -5.35
CA TYR A 29 9.44 -6.03 -5.81
C TYR A 29 8.05 -5.58 -6.27
N ILE A 30 7.33 -6.42 -7.02
CA ILE A 30 5.94 -6.14 -7.44
C ILE A 30 5.01 -6.06 -6.23
N ARG A 31 5.19 -6.94 -5.22
CA ARG A 31 4.38 -6.92 -3.99
C ARG A 31 4.64 -5.66 -3.15
N ALA A 32 5.91 -5.27 -2.97
CA ALA A 32 6.26 -4.05 -2.26
C ALA A 32 5.66 -2.80 -2.95
N SER A 33 5.80 -2.71 -4.28
CA SER A 33 5.24 -1.61 -5.07
C SER A 33 3.71 -1.53 -4.99
N ARG A 34 3.01 -2.68 -4.99
CA ARG A 34 1.55 -2.73 -4.83
C ARG A 34 1.11 -2.32 -3.43
N ARG A 35 1.82 -2.78 -2.39
CA ARG A 35 1.57 -2.38 -1.00
C ARG A 35 1.74 -0.87 -0.82
N GLU A 36 2.84 -0.29 -1.25
CA GLU A 36 3.09 1.14 -1.12
C GLU A 36 2.03 1.98 -1.87
N LYS A 37 1.66 1.56 -3.08
CA LYS A 37 0.59 2.21 -3.84
C LYS A 37 -0.75 2.16 -3.09
N PHE A 38 -1.13 0.97 -2.59
CA PHE A 38 -2.36 0.78 -1.81
C PHE A 38 -2.37 1.65 -0.55
N LEU A 39 -1.27 1.67 0.21
CA LEU A 39 -1.18 2.48 1.42
C LEU A 39 -1.28 3.98 1.12
N GLY A 40 -0.58 4.45 0.06
CA GLY A 40 -0.60 5.85 -0.35
C GLY A 40 -1.98 6.31 -0.85
N GLU A 41 -2.69 5.49 -1.62
CA GLU A 41 -4.00 5.81 -2.21
C GLU A 41 -5.09 6.11 -1.17
N PHE A 42 -4.98 5.48 0.01
CA PHE A 42 -5.96 5.60 1.10
C PHE A 42 -5.40 6.28 2.37
N GLY A 43 -4.21 6.90 2.26
CA GLY A 43 -3.58 7.63 3.36
C GLY A 43 -3.36 6.75 4.60
N LEU A 44 -3.04 5.48 4.39
CA LEU A 44 -2.87 4.49 5.46
C LEU A 44 -1.49 4.65 6.11
N GLN A 45 -1.47 4.69 7.43
CA GLN A 45 -0.26 4.82 8.24
C GLN A 45 -0.12 3.62 9.17
N GLU A 46 1.09 3.08 9.28
CA GLU A 46 1.35 1.96 10.19
C GLU A 46 1.27 2.43 11.64
N LYS A 47 0.65 1.61 12.50
CA LYS A 47 0.57 1.86 13.93
C LYS A 47 1.89 1.50 14.60
N GLU A 48 2.44 2.45 15.37
CA GLU A 48 3.66 2.19 16.14
C GLU A 48 3.48 0.98 17.06
N GLY A 49 4.43 0.04 16.97
CA GLY A 49 4.43 -1.18 17.77
C GLY A 49 3.53 -2.32 17.25
N GLU A 50 2.81 -2.13 16.13
CA GLU A 50 1.98 -3.19 15.53
C GLU A 50 2.29 -3.40 14.05
N GLU A 51 3.27 -4.27 13.77
CA GLU A 51 3.70 -4.58 12.40
C GLU A 51 2.53 -5.07 11.54
N GLY A 52 2.38 -4.43 10.37
CA GLY A 52 1.34 -4.78 9.40
C GLY A 52 -0.05 -4.29 9.78
N HIS A 53 -0.20 -3.46 10.82
CA HIS A 53 -1.46 -2.82 11.18
C HIS A 53 -1.44 -1.34 10.77
N PHE A 54 -2.38 -0.94 9.93
CA PHE A 54 -2.50 0.39 9.38
C PHE A 54 -3.83 1.04 9.76
N TYR A 55 -3.83 2.35 9.93
CA TYR A 55 -5.03 3.16 10.14
C TYR A 55 -5.11 4.26 9.08
N SER A 56 -6.32 4.66 8.70
CA SER A 56 -6.49 5.80 7.80
C SER A 56 -6.61 7.09 8.60
N LYS A 57 -5.85 8.12 8.21
CA LYS A 57 -6.08 9.49 8.71
C LYS A 57 -7.40 10.08 8.23
N GLU A 58 -7.82 9.70 7.02
CA GLU A 58 -9.10 10.13 6.43
C GLU A 58 -10.29 9.38 7.03
N PHE A 59 -10.09 8.19 7.58
CA PHE A 59 -11.16 7.37 8.15
C PHE A 59 -10.70 6.78 9.49
N PRO A 60 -10.82 7.53 10.62
CA PRO A 60 -10.30 7.09 11.92
C PRO A 60 -10.93 5.78 12.43
N GLU A 61 -12.13 5.47 11.97
CA GLU A 61 -12.85 4.26 12.35
C GLU A 61 -12.38 3.02 11.57
N LEU A 62 -11.57 3.22 10.51
CA LEU A 62 -11.11 2.19 9.60
C LEU A 62 -9.66 1.80 9.91
N SER A 63 -9.44 0.50 10.10
CA SER A 63 -8.13 -0.11 10.21
C SER A 63 -7.94 -1.21 9.17
N VAL A 64 -6.69 -1.39 8.73
CA VAL A 64 -6.30 -2.39 7.74
C VAL A 64 -5.14 -3.20 8.31
N ARG A 65 -5.24 -4.52 8.31
CA ARG A 65 -4.15 -5.41 8.68
C ARG A 65 -3.68 -6.19 7.46
N ILE A 66 -2.39 -6.08 7.14
CA ILE A 66 -1.79 -6.70 5.96
C ILE A 66 -0.74 -7.71 6.43
N LYS A 67 -1.00 -8.98 6.14
CA LYS A 67 -0.03 -10.09 6.23
C LYS A 67 -0.01 -10.81 4.87
N ASP A 68 -0.28 -12.11 4.85
CA ASP A 68 -0.60 -12.85 3.61
C ASP A 68 -1.98 -12.49 3.05
N THR A 69 -2.85 -11.99 3.94
CA THR A 69 -4.21 -11.52 3.66
C THR A 69 -4.38 -10.09 4.16
N ILE A 70 -5.29 -9.37 3.53
CA ILE A 70 -5.68 -7.99 3.84
C ILE A 70 -7.02 -8.06 4.58
N TRP A 71 -7.01 -7.59 5.82
CA TRP A 71 -8.16 -7.52 6.71
C TRP A 71 -8.53 -6.06 6.87
N ILE A 72 -9.76 -5.68 6.57
CA ILE A 72 -10.25 -4.32 6.72
C ILE A 72 -11.35 -4.35 7.78
N ALA A 73 -11.19 -3.54 8.82
CA ALA A 73 -12.13 -3.44 9.92
C ALA A 73 -12.66 -2.00 10.07
N GLU A 74 -13.93 -1.88 10.45
CA GLU A 74 -14.58 -0.65 10.87
C GLU A 74 -15.01 -0.82 12.33
N ARG A 75 -14.57 0.06 13.25
CA ARG A 75 -14.88 -0.03 14.70
C ARG A 75 -14.67 -1.45 15.27
N ASP A 76 -13.51 -2.04 15.01
CA ASP A 76 -13.11 -3.39 15.44
C ASP A 76 -13.94 -4.55 14.84
N ARG A 77 -14.80 -4.28 13.85
CA ARG A 77 -15.55 -5.30 13.12
C ARG A 77 -14.98 -5.48 11.72
N TYR A 78 -14.58 -6.71 11.39
CA TYR A 78 -14.12 -7.02 10.03
C TYR A 78 -15.26 -6.84 9.03
N VAL A 79 -15.05 -5.95 8.07
CA VAL A 79 -16.00 -5.65 6.98
C VAL A 79 -15.54 -6.25 5.65
N LYS A 80 -14.24 -6.54 5.51
CA LYS A 80 -13.67 -7.20 4.34
C LYS A 80 -12.42 -8.00 4.72
N ILE A 81 -12.29 -9.20 4.17
CA ILE A 81 -11.08 -10.03 4.24
C ILE A 81 -10.80 -10.50 2.80
N THR A 82 -9.59 -10.29 2.31
CA THR A 82 -9.21 -10.62 0.93
C THR A 82 -7.70 -10.83 0.82
N ASP A 83 -7.24 -11.72 -0.04
CA ASP A 83 -5.84 -11.87 -0.44
C ASP A 83 -5.50 -11.04 -1.71
N SER A 84 -6.53 -10.49 -2.37
CA SER A 84 -6.38 -9.62 -3.54
C SER A 84 -6.32 -8.14 -3.16
N TRP A 85 -5.24 -7.48 -3.61
CA TRP A 85 -5.05 -6.03 -3.53
C TRP A 85 -6.12 -5.25 -4.32
N GLU A 86 -6.50 -5.74 -5.49
CA GLU A 86 -7.51 -5.08 -6.33
C GLU A 86 -8.88 -5.08 -5.63
N ASN A 87 -9.24 -6.20 -5.01
CA ASN A 87 -10.47 -6.30 -4.22
C ASN A 87 -10.43 -5.41 -2.97
N ALA A 88 -9.26 -5.26 -2.33
CA ALA A 88 -9.09 -4.38 -1.19
C ALA A 88 -9.21 -2.91 -1.61
N SER A 89 -8.58 -2.51 -2.73
CA SER A 89 -8.69 -1.18 -3.30
C SER A 89 -10.14 -0.84 -3.65
N ALA A 90 -10.82 -1.72 -4.41
CA ALA A 90 -12.21 -1.50 -4.81
C ALA A 90 -13.14 -1.30 -3.60
N PHE A 91 -12.94 -2.10 -2.55
CA PHE A 91 -13.69 -1.93 -1.30
C PHE A 91 -13.45 -0.56 -0.66
N LEU A 92 -12.19 -0.12 -0.53
CA LEU A 92 -11.87 1.16 0.10
C LEU A 92 -12.32 2.35 -0.75
N GLU A 93 -12.31 2.24 -2.08
CA GLU A 93 -12.87 3.26 -2.97
C GLU A 93 -14.39 3.41 -2.78
N ASP A 94 -15.11 2.29 -2.74
CA ASP A 94 -16.56 2.30 -2.50
C ASP A 94 -16.89 2.77 -1.09
N TYR A 95 -16.09 2.41 -0.09
CA TYR A 95 -16.22 2.91 1.28
C TYR A 95 -16.03 4.44 1.32
N ARG A 96 -15.00 4.97 0.65
CA ARG A 96 -14.77 6.42 0.51
C ARG A 96 -15.98 7.13 -0.12
N LYS A 97 -16.61 6.54 -1.15
CA LYS A 97 -17.85 7.09 -1.76
C LYS A 97 -19.02 7.04 -0.77
N TYR A 98 -19.18 5.93 -0.05
CA TYR A 98 -20.24 5.76 0.95
C TYR A 98 -20.14 6.77 2.10
N VAL A 99 -18.94 6.99 2.64
CA VAL A 99 -18.71 7.97 3.71
C VAL A 99 -19.02 9.39 3.21
N LYS A 100 -18.56 9.76 2.01
CA LYS A 100 -18.88 11.06 1.39
C LYS A 100 -20.39 11.28 1.20
N ASN A 101 -21.12 10.25 0.80
CA ASN A 101 -22.56 10.35 0.52
C ASN A 101 -23.45 10.24 1.78
N SER A 102 -22.99 9.57 2.84
CA SER A 102 -23.78 9.35 4.06
C SER A 102 -23.82 10.58 4.98
N GLY A 103 -23.12 11.66 4.65
CA GLY A 103 -23.11 12.89 5.46
C GLY A 103 -22.51 12.70 6.86
N LYS A 104 -21.92 11.53 7.15
CA LYS A 104 -21.06 11.31 8.31
C LYS A 104 -19.87 12.26 8.14
N ARG A 105 -19.91 13.40 8.84
CA ARG A 105 -18.80 14.34 8.95
C ARG A 105 -17.60 13.55 9.49
N VAL A 106 -16.60 13.39 8.62
CA VAL A 106 -15.24 12.98 8.95
C VAL A 106 -14.58 14.06 9.79
#